data_AF-A0A1I3IAZ4-F1
#
_entry.id   AF-A0A1I3IAZ4-F1
#
_cell.length_a   1.000
_cell.length_b   1.000
_cell.length_c   1.000
_cell.angle_alpha   90.00
_cell.angle_beta   90.00
_cell.angle_gamma   90.00
#
_symmetry.space_group_name_H-M   'P 1'
#
loop_
_entity.id
_entity.type
_entity.pdbx_description
1 polymer ?
#
loop_
_entity_poly.entity_id
_entity_poly.type
_entity_poly.pdbx_seq_one_letter_code
_entity_poly.pdbx_strand_id
1 'polypeptide(L)'
;MGWRRQSGNVFEIPCLIFYFCTMTIQELEDFFRTHPVPTNTQLNAAATIGNPQKFLEVNLAVVREWDRDLDKCPSYWHLCELANVISGETGPTDNE
;
A
#
# COMPACT_ATOMS: atom_id res chain seq x y z
N MET A 1 10.83 -5.26 46.67
CA MET A 1 10.34 -4.33 45.64
C MET A 1 10.91 -4.77 44.29
N GLY A 2 10.05 -5.22 43.37
CA GLY A 2 10.48 -5.68 42.05
C GLY A 2 9.53 -5.13 41.00
N TRP A 3 9.95 -4.09 40.29
CA TRP A 3 9.27 -3.65 39.08
C TRP A 3 10.21 -3.83 37.90
N ARG A 4 9.90 -4.94 37.22
CA ARG A 4 10.33 -5.40 35.90
C ARG A 4 10.32 -4.22 34.92
N ARG A 5 11.49 -3.75 34.45
CA ARG A 5 11.55 -2.85 33.29
C ARG A 5 11.16 -3.63 32.06
N GLN A 6 10.16 -3.09 31.38
CA GLN A 6 9.57 -3.60 30.14
C GLN A 6 10.67 -3.80 29.09
N SER A 7 10.61 -4.95 28.44
CA SER A 7 11.33 -5.25 27.21
C SER A 7 11.12 -4.09 26.24
N GLY A 8 12.21 -3.39 25.93
CA GLY A 8 12.28 -2.61 24.72
C GLY A 8 12.18 -3.58 23.55
N ASN A 9 10.95 -3.85 23.11
CA ASN A 9 10.74 -4.23 21.73
C ASN A 9 11.17 -3.02 20.93
N VAL A 10 12.42 -3.05 20.49
CA VAL A 10 12.79 -2.58 19.17
C VAL A 10 11.68 -3.10 18.28
N PHE A 11 10.72 -2.25 17.92
CA PHE A 11 9.88 -2.51 16.78
C PHE A 11 10.86 -2.58 15.63
N GLU A 12 11.32 -3.80 15.34
CA GLU A 12 11.94 -4.13 14.09
C GLU A 12 10.91 -3.71 13.06
N ILE A 13 11.15 -2.55 12.46
CA ILE A 13 10.44 -2.08 11.29
C ILE A 13 10.85 -3.09 10.21
N PRO A 14 10.02 -4.06 9.81
CA PRO A 14 10.32 -4.86 8.63
C PRO A 14 9.74 -4.09 7.44
N CYS A 15 10.03 -2.80 7.33
CA CYS A 15 9.82 -2.07 6.10
C CYS A 15 11.18 -2.02 5.46
N LEU A 16 11.57 -3.15 4.87
CA LEU A 16 12.38 -3.18 3.66
C LEU A 16 11.78 -2.12 2.74
N ILE A 17 12.23 -0.87 2.84
CA ILE A 17 13.36 -0.30 2.11
C ILE A 17 12.98 -0.30 0.63
N PHE A 18 12.33 0.79 0.23
CA PHE A 18 12.40 1.37 -1.11
C PHE A 18 12.21 0.37 -2.26
N TYR A 19 11.04 -0.25 -2.37
CA TYR A 19 10.57 -0.58 -3.71
C TYR A 19 10.16 0.73 -4.36
N PHE A 20 11.05 1.26 -5.19
CA PHE A 20 10.69 2.27 -6.18
C PHE A 20 9.51 1.69 -6.95
N CYS A 21 8.30 2.13 -6.66
CA CYS A 21 7.18 1.81 -7.50
C CYS A 21 7.46 2.49 -8.82
N THR A 22 7.72 1.71 -9.86
CA THR A 22 8.03 2.22 -11.19
C THR A 22 6.78 2.42 -12.04
N MET A 23 5.59 2.08 -11.52
CA MET A 23 4.34 2.23 -12.26
C MET A 23 3.94 3.69 -12.37
N THR A 24 3.79 4.15 -13.60
CA THR A 24 3.22 5.47 -13.89
C THR A 24 1.77 5.57 -13.40
N ILE A 25 1.27 6.80 -13.28
CA ILE A 25 -0.13 7.06 -12.90
C ILE A 25 -1.10 6.33 -13.84
N GLN A 26 -0.82 6.34 -15.14
CA GLN A 26 -1.62 5.64 -16.15
C GLN A 26 -1.62 4.13 -15.95
N GLU A 27 -0.45 3.53 -15.68
CA GLU A 27 -0.35 2.09 -15.42
C GLU A 27 -1.10 1.70 -14.15
N LEU A 28 -1.06 2.53 -13.11
CA LEU A 28 -1.86 2.31 -11.89
C LEU A 28 -3.37 2.36 -12.21
N GLU A 29 -3.81 3.35 -12.98
CA GLU A 29 -5.22 3.47 -13.39
C GLU A 29 -5.70 2.26 -14.19
N ASP A 30 -4.90 1.78 -15.14
CA ASP A 30 -5.22 0.58 -15.93
C ASP A 30 -5.15 -0.70 -15.09
N PHE A 31 -4.22 -0.78 -14.14
CA PHE A 31 -4.13 -1.89 -13.20
C PHE A 31 -5.39 -1.99 -12.35
N PHE A 32 -5.83 -0.90 -11.72
CA PHE A 32 -7.05 -0.90 -10.90
C PHE A 32 -8.34 -1.03 -11.72
N ARG A 33 -8.30 -0.71 -13.02
CA ARG A 33 -9.41 -0.95 -13.94
C ARG A 33 -9.57 -2.44 -14.25
N THR A 34 -8.46 -3.17 -14.35
CA THR A 34 -8.44 -4.61 -14.67
C THR A 34 -8.52 -5.50 -13.42
N HIS A 35 -8.04 -4.99 -12.28
CA HIS A 35 -8.01 -5.68 -10.99
C HIS A 35 -8.85 -4.89 -9.98
N PRO A 36 -10.14 -5.22 -9.81
CA PRO A 36 -10.96 -4.55 -8.82
C PRO A 36 -10.44 -4.86 -7.42
N VAL A 37 -10.25 -3.82 -6.62
CA VAL A 37 -9.76 -3.94 -5.24
C VAL A 37 -10.86 -4.49 -4.35
N PRO A 38 -10.65 -5.60 -3.63
CA PRO A 38 -11.67 -6.15 -2.75
C PRO A 38 -11.98 -5.23 -1.57
N THR A 39 -13.21 -5.32 -1.06
CA THR A 39 -13.61 -4.58 0.14
C THR A 39 -12.91 -5.16 1.36
N ASN A 40 -12.41 -4.30 2.25
CA ASN A 40 -11.59 -4.67 3.42
C ASN A 40 -10.16 -5.13 3.08
N THR A 41 -9.61 -4.74 1.93
CA THR A 41 -8.17 -4.94 1.67
C THR A 41 -7.35 -4.28 2.76
N GLN A 42 -6.47 -5.05 3.38
CA GLN A 42 -5.54 -4.55 4.39
C GLN A 42 -4.28 -4.06 3.70
N LEU A 43 -4.04 -2.76 3.76
CA LEU A 43 -2.87 -2.13 3.12
C LEU A 43 -1.65 -2.24 4.03
N ASN A 44 -1.85 -2.09 5.35
CA ASN A 44 -0.86 -2.44 6.36
C ASN A 44 -1.56 -2.87 7.67
N ALA A 45 -0.79 -3.31 8.67
CA ALA A 45 -1.33 -3.78 9.95
C ALA A 45 -2.25 -2.78 10.68
N ALA A 46 -2.15 -1.49 10.35
CA ALA A 46 -2.94 -0.40 10.94
C ALA A 46 -3.96 0.25 9.98
N ALA A 47 -3.98 -0.13 8.69
CA ALA A 47 -4.77 0.52 7.66
C ALA A 47 -5.56 -0.50 6.83
N THR A 48 -6.88 -0.47 6.97
CA THR A 48 -7.83 -1.26 6.20
C THR A 48 -8.65 -0.35 5.30
N ILE A 49 -8.72 -0.70 4.01
CA ILE A 49 -9.52 0.03 3.03
C ILE A 49 -10.96 -0.49 3.10
N GLY A 50 -11.82 0.25 3.80
CA GLY A 50 -13.25 -0.05 3.86
C GLY A 50 -14.01 0.31 2.58
N ASN A 51 -13.55 1.29 1.81
CA ASN A 51 -14.14 1.67 0.53
C ASN A 51 -13.04 1.86 -0.52
N PRO A 52 -12.73 0.81 -1.31
CA PRO A 52 -11.66 0.87 -2.29
C PRO A 52 -11.89 1.89 -3.39
N GLN A 53 -13.13 2.07 -3.82
CA GLN A 53 -13.44 2.97 -4.93
C GLN A 53 -13.22 4.43 -4.54
N LYS A 54 -13.66 4.82 -3.34
CA LYS A 54 -13.40 6.15 -2.79
C LYS A 54 -11.91 6.36 -2.50
N PHE A 55 -11.21 5.33 -2.05
CA PHE A 55 -9.77 5.40 -1.82
C PHE A 55 -9.00 5.66 -3.12
N LEU A 56 -9.32 4.92 -4.19
CA LEU A 56 -8.70 5.11 -5.50
C LEU A 56 -9.02 6.50 -6.05
N GLU A 57 -10.27 6.94 -6.00
CA GLU A 57 -10.69 8.25 -6.49
C GLU A 57 -9.91 9.39 -5.81
N VAL A 58 -9.83 9.39 -4.47
CA VAL A 58 -9.12 10.42 -3.72
C VAL A 58 -7.63 10.39 -4.02
N ASN A 59 -6.99 9.22 -3.97
CA ASN A 59 -5.54 9.14 -4.17
C ASN A 59 -5.14 9.43 -5.62
N LEU A 60 -5.90 8.96 -6.62
CA LEU A 60 -5.65 9.29 -8.02
C LEU A 60 -5.86 10.78 -8.30
N ALA A 61 -6.88 11.41 -7.71
CA ALA A 61 -7.08 12.84 -7.84
C ALA A 61 -5.90 13.64 -7.26
N VAL A 62 -5.44 13.28 -6.05
CA VAL A 62 -4.28 13.93 -5.41
C VAL A 62 -3.02 13.75 -6.26
N VAL A 63 -2.79 12.55 -6.80
CA VAL A 63 -1.61 12.26 -7.63
C VAL A 63 -1.68 13.01 -8.97
N ARG A 64 -2.86 13.16 -9.58
CA ARG A 64 -3.04 13.94 -10.81
C ARG A 64 -2.83 15.45 -10.60
N GLU A 65 -3.21 15.97 -9.44
CA GLU A 65 -2.98 17.38 -9.06
C GLU A 65 -1.56 17.62 -8.52
N TRP A 66 -0.78 16.57 -8.31
CA TRP A 66 0.57 16.68 -7.76
C TRP A 66 1.56 17.16 -8.82
N ASP A 67 1.87 18.46 -8.76
CA ASP A 67 2.83 19.13 -9.66
C ASP A 67 4.31 18.83 -9.34
N ARG A 68 4.60 18.17 -8.21
CA ARG A 68 5.96 17.90 -7.73
C ARG A 68 6.42 16.47 -8.07
N ASP A 69 7.62 16.11 -7.61
CA ASP A 69 8.14 14.74 -7.73
C ASP A 69 7.14 13.70 -7.20
N LEU A 70 6.76 12.74 -8.04
CA LEU A 70 5.85 11.64 -7.69
C LEU A 70 6.39 10.78 -6.54
N ASP A 71 7.72 10.61 -6.48
CA ASP A 71 8.41 9.89 -5.40
C ASP A 71 8.22 10.53 -4.03
N LYS A 72 7.71 11.77 -3.96
CA LYS A 72 7.39 12.46 -2.70
C LYS A 72 5.89 12.53 -2.43
N CYS A 73 5.05 12.01 -3.33
CA CYS A 73 3.61 12.04 -3.17
C CYS A 73 3.13 10.87 -2.31
N PRO A 74 2.62 11.09 -1.08
CA PRO A 74 2.17 10.00 -0.21
C PRO A 74 1.02 9.19 -0.83
N SER A 75 0.14 9.85 -1.60
CA SER A 75 -0.94 9.16 -2.31
C SER A 75 -0.44 8.23 -3.41
N TYR A 76 0.67 8.57 -4.07
CA TYR A 76 1.31 7.68 -5.04
C TYR A 76 1.83 6.41 -4.36
N TRP A 77 2.52 6.57 -3.22
CA TRP A 77 3.00 5.44 -2.42
C TRP A 77 1.88 4.52 -1.99
N HIS A 78 0.76 5.07 -1.51
CA HIS A 78 -0.40 4.29 -1.10
C HIS A 78 -1.02 3.48 -2.24
N LEU A 79 -1.08 4.03 -3.46
CA LEU A 79 -1.55 3.29 -4.63
C LEU A 79 -0.60 2.16 -4.98
N CYS A 80 0.70 2.39 -4.89
CA CYS A 80 1.72 1.36 -5.14
C CYS A 80 1.71 0.23 -4.10
N GLU A 81 1.57 0.56 -2.82
CA GLU A 81 1.38 -0.43 -1.76
C GLU A 81 0.15 -1.28 -2.03
N LEU A 82 -0.96 -0.65 -2.43
CA LEU A 82 -2.19 -1.36 -2.77
C LEU A 82 -2.03 -2.28 -3.99
N ALA A 83 -1.40 -1.81 -5.05
CA ALA A 83 -1.11 -2.61 -6.24
C ALA A 83 -0.23 -3.83 -5.90
N ASN A 84 0.73 -3.65 -5.00
CA ASN A 84 1.57 -4.74 -4.52
C ASN A 84 0.79 -5.76 -3.68
N VAL A 85 -0.11 -5.31 -2.81
CA VAL A 85 -0.99 -6.20 -2.02
C VAL A 85 -1.88 -7.03 -2.96
N ILE A 86 -2.49 -6.40 -3.97
CA ILE A 86 -3.35 -7.08 -4.93
C ILE A 86 -2.53 -8.05 -5.81
N SER A 87 -1.35 -7.65 -6.24
CA SER A 87 -0.44 -8.52 -7.00
C SER A 87 0.07 -9.69 -6.16
N GLY A 88 0.31 -9.47 -4.86
CA GLY A 88 0.74 -10.50 -3.91
C GLY A 88 -0.34 -11.54 -3.61
N GLU A 89 -1.62 -11.17 -3.66
CA GLU A 89 -2.73 -12.13 -3.58
C GLU A 89 -2.88 -13.02 -4.83
N THR A 90 -2.15 -12.72 -5.91
CA THR A 90 -2.09 -13.55 -7.14
C THR A 90 -0.90 -14.50 -7.19
N GLY A 91 -0.28 -14.83 -6.05
CA GLY A 91 0.69 -15.93 -5.95
C GLY A 91 0.02 -17.30 -5.93
N PRO A 92 0.50 -18.31 -6.69
CA PRO A 92 -0.09 -19.64 -6.71
C PRO A 92 -0.05 -20.27 -5.32
N THR A 93 -1.11 -20.98 -4.96
CA THR A 93 -1.08 -21.99 -3.92
C THR A 93 -0.03 -23.03 -4.29
N ASP A 94 1.22 -22.87 -3.83
CA ASP A 94 2.13 -23.99 -3.70
C ASP A 94 1.63 -24.83 -2.52
N ASN A 95 0.64 -25.67 -2.82
CA ASN A 95 0.40 -26.90 -2.09
C ASN A 95 1.51 -27.87 -2.50
N GLU A 96 2.46 -28.14 -1.61
CA GLU A 96 3.01 -29.49 -1.43
C GLU A 96 3.44 -29.71 0.03
#